data_AF-D3CRH5-F1
#
_entry.id   AF-D3CRH5-F1
#
_cell.length_a   1.000
_cell.length_b   1.000
_cell.length_c   1.000
_cell.angle_alpha   90.00
_cell.angle_beta   90.00
_cell.angle_gamma   90.00
#
_symmetry.space_group_name_H-M   'P 1'
#
loop_
_entity.id
_entity.type
_entity.pdbx_description
1 polymer ?
#
loop_
_entity_poly.entity_id
_entity_poly.type
_entity_poly.pdbx_seq_one_letter_code
_entity_poly.pdbx_strand_id
1 'polypeptide(L)'
;MCDGPAAGGETDAAVQLVRDIQHLRHDDGSYWTGWQFEAGVNWPEERSSWTAAAVILAVDALAGGVTETLFRGDDLPTGLVVPRDETTARPGPDEVLLPRPRMGELDERRS
;
A
#
# COMPACT_ATOMS: atom_id res chain seq x y z
N MET A 1 -22.23 -28.67 9.46
CA MET A 1 -20.77 -28.50 9.41
C MET A 1 -20.47 -27.96 8.03
N CYS A 2 -20.08 -26.69 7.92
CA CYS A 2 -19.66 -26.10 6.66
C CYS A 2 -18.15 -26.31 6.55
N ASP A 3 -17.71 -27.14 5.61
CA ASP A 3 -16.32 -27.17 5.18
C ASP A 3 -16.04 -25.84 4.47
N GLY A 4 -15.27 -24.96 5.12
CA GLY A 4 -14.68 -23.80 4.47
C GLY A 4 -13.69 -24.24 3.38
N PRO A 5 -13.40 -23.40 2.37
CA PRO A 5 -12.49 -23.78 1.30
C PRO A 5 -11.17 -24.28 1.90
N ALA A 6 -10.80 -25.51 1.57
CA ALA A 6 -9.52 -26.07 1.94
C ALA A 6 -8.42 -25.09 1.52
N ALA A 7 -7.46 -24.82 2.41
CA ALA A 7 -6.41 -23.81 2.23
C ALA A 7 -5.71 -23.85 0.85
N GLY A 8 -5.68 -25.02 0.18
CA GLY A 8 -5.14 -25.16 -1.17
C GLY A 8 -5.87 -24.35 -2.25
N GLY A 9 -7.19 -24.14 -2.15
CA GLY A 9 -7.93 -23.34 -3.14
C GLY A 9 -7.57 -21.86 -3.12
N GLU A 10 -7.27 -21.32 -1.94
CA GLU A 10 -6.82 -19.93 -1.78
C GLU A 10 -5.37 -19.76 -2.24
N THR A 11 -4.51 -20.77 -1.99
CA THR A 11 -3.12 -20.77 -2.49
C THR A 11 -3.06 -20.78 -4.02
N ASP A 12 -3.88 -21.60 -4.68
CA ASP A 12 -3.92 -21.65 -6.15
C ASP A 12 -4.37 -20.30 -6.75
N ALA A 13 -5.37 -19.66 -6.15
CA ALA A 13 -5.81 -18.33 -6.56
C ALA A 13 -4.72 -17.27 -6.39
N ALA A 14 -3.99 -17.30 -5.26
CA ALA A 14 -2.88 -16.39 -5.01
C ALA A 14 -1.71 -16.61 -6.00
N VAL A 15 -1.39 -17.86 -6.33
CA VAL A 15 -0.41 -18.17 -7.39
C VAL A 15 -0.86 -17.60 -8.73
N GLN A 16 -2.14 -17.75 -9.07
CA GLN A 16 -2.66 -17.21 -10.32
C GLN A 16 -2.56 -15.69 -10.37
N LEU A 17 -2.89 -14.99 -9.27
CA LEU A 17 -2.74 -13.54 -9.19
C LEU A 17 -1.30 -13.09 -9.42
N VAL A 18 -0.32 -13.78 -8.82
CA VAL A 18 1.11 -13.48 -9.05
C VAL A 18 1.49 -13.73 -10.51
N ARG A 19 0.94 -14.76 -11.17
CA ARG A 19 1.17 -15.02 -12.60
C ARG A 19 0.57 -13.91 -13.47
N ASP A 20 -0.66 -13.51 -13.18
CA ASP A 20 -1.39 -12.53 -13.96
C ASP A 20 -0.66 -11.18 -13.96
N ILE A 21 -0.13 -10.74 -12.82
CA ILE A 21 0.59 -9.45 -12.73
C ILE A 21 1.99 -9.45 -13.35
N GLN A 22 2.50 -10.58 -13.86
CA GLN A 22 3.85 -10.60 -14.46
C GLN A 22 3.97 -9.74 -15.72
N HIS A 23 2.86 -9.38 -16.37
CA HIS A 23 2.88 -8.42 -17.48
C HIS A 23 3.34 -7.01 -17.07
N LEU A 24 3.33 -6.69 -15.75
CA LEU A 24 3.85 -5.45 -15.21
C LEU A 24 5.38 -5.47 -15.02
N ARG A 25 6.02 -6.63 -15.16
CA ARG A 25 7.47 -6.79 -14.97
C ARG A 25 8.22 -6.20 -16.16
N HIS A 26 9.16 -5.30 -15.87
CA HIS A 26 10.09 -4.75 -16.85
C HIS A 26 11.36 -5.63 -16.97
N ASP A 27 12.13 -5.46 -18.05
CA ASP A 27 13.30 -6.29 -18.39
C ASP A 27 14.42 -6.24 -17.34
N ASP A 28 14.59 -5.10 -16.67
CA ASP A 28 15.52 -4.92 -15.56
C ASP A 28 15.03 -5.54 -14.24
N GLY A 29 13.84 -6.14 -14.23
CA GLY A 29 13.22 -6.78 -13.07
C GLY A 29 12.41 -5.83 -12.18
N SER A 30 12.37 -4.54 -12.46
CA SER A 30 11.44 -3.61 -11.81
C SER A 30 9.99 -3.87 -12.25
N TYR A 31 9.01 -3.33 -11.50
CA TYR A 31 7.60 -3.48 -11.82
C TYR A 31 6.96 -2.11 -12.07
N TRP A 32 6.16 -2.00 -13.12
CA TRP A 32 5.26 -0.86 -13.31
C TRP A 32 4.24 -0.79 -12.18
N THR A 33 3.91 0.43 -11.76
CA THR A 33 2.99 0.65 -10.65
C THR A 33 1.56 0.18 -10.98
N GLY A 34 1.15 0.22 -12.25
CA GLY A 34 -0.18 -0.24 -12.65
C GLY A 34 -0.38 -0.34 -14.16
N TRP A 35 -1.56 -0.85 -14.53
CA TRP A 35 -2.02 -1.01 -15.90
C TRP A 35 -3.38 -0.34 -16.10
N GLN A 36 -3.56 0.31 -17.26
CA GLN A 36 -4.82 0.90 -17.67
C GLN A 36 -5.42 0.07 -18.80
N PHE A 37 -6.57 -0.55 -18.53
CA PHE A 37 -7.14 -1.59 -19.38
C PHE A 37 -7.73 -1.06 -20.70
N GLU A 38 -8.33 0.13 -20.73
CA GLU A 38 -8.97 0.66 -21.95
C GLU A 38 -7.94 1.03 -23.02
N ALA A 39 -6.82 1.64 -22.61
CA ALA A 39 -5.74 2.03 -23.50
C ALA A 39 -4.67 0.94 -23.67
N GLY A 40 -4.66 -0.08 -22.80
CA GLY A 40 -3.68 -1.16 -22.85
C GLY A 40 -2.25 -0.66 -22.62
N VAL A 41 -2.07 0.21 -21.62
CA VAL A 41 -0.77 0.81 -21.30
C VAL A 41 -0.46 0.72 -19.80
N ASN A 42 0.82 0.77 -19.47
CA ASN A 42 1.26 0.99 -18.09
C ASN A 42 0.87 2.41 -17.66
N TRP A 43 0.20 2.52 -16.51
CA TRP A 43 -0.20 3.81 -15.95
C TRP A 43 -0.35 3.72 -14.42
N PRO A 44 0.19 4.68 -13.65
CA PRO A 44 1.06 5.77 -14.09
C PRO A 44 2.38 5.24 -14.69
N GLU A 45 3.08 6.07 -15.47
CA GLU A 45 4.43 5.79 -15.99
C GLU A 45 5.49 5.83 -14.89
N GLU A 46 5.27 5.06 -13.83
CA GLU A 46 6.12 4.97 -12.66
C GLU A 46 6.44 3.50 -12.36
N ARG A 47 7.66 3.25 -11.90
CA ARG A 47 8.10 1.93 -11.43
C ARG A 47 8.48 2.03 -9.96
N SER A 48 7.47 1.99 -9.10
CA SER A 48 7.68 2.20 -7.66
C SER A 48 8.40 1.01 -7.02
N SER A 49 9.28 1.29 -6.05
CA SER A 49 9.91 0.24 -5.23
C SER A 49 8.88 -0.51 -4.39
N TRP A 50 7.75 0.12 -4.07
CA TRP A 50 6.65 -0.49 -3.34
C TRP A 50 6.04 -1.67 -4.11
N THR A 51 5.78 -1.50 -5.41
CA THR A 51 5.22 -2.60 -6.23
C THR A 51 6.18 -3.78 -6.31
N ALA A 52 7.47 -3.52 -6.56
CA ALA A 52 8.48 -4.57 -6.57
C ALA A 52 8.57 -5.30 -5.21
N ALA A 53 8.55 -4.56 -4.10
CA ALA A 53 8.56 -5.15 -2.76
C ALA A 53 7.33 -6.02 -2.50
N ALA A 54 6.13 -5.56 -2.89
CA ALA A 54 4.90 -6.33 -2.74
C ALA A 54 4.96 -7.68 -3.48
N VAL A 55 5.50 -7.69 -4.71
CA VAL A 55 5.69 -8.94 -5.47
C VAL A 55 6.68 -9.88 -4.80
N ILE A 56 7.82 -9.35 -4.32
CA ILE A 56 8.83 -10.16 -3.61
C ILE A 56 8.22 -10.82 -2.37
N LEU A 57 7.49 -10.06 -1.54
CA LEU A 57 6.83 -10.57 -0.34
C LEU A 57 5.78 -11.63 -0.69
N ALA A 58 4.98 -11.40 -1.73
CA ALA A 58 3.98 -12.38 -2.18
C ALA A 58 4.63 -13.70 -2.63
N VAL A 59 5.71 -13.63 -3.41
CA VAL A 59 6.45 -14.82 -3.87
C VAL A 59 7.11 -15.55 -2.70
N ASP A 60 7.72 -14.82 -1.76
CA ASP A 60 8.31 -15.42 -0.55
C ASP A 60 7.24 -16.15 0.28
N ALA A 61 6.07 -15.53 0.51
CA ALA A 61 4.97 -16.16 1.22
C ALA A 61 4.46 -17.44 0.52
N LEU A 62 4.28 -17.39 -0.81
CA LEU A 62 3.86 -18.57 -1.60
C LEU A 62 4.90 -19.69 -1.65
N ALA A 63 6.18 -19.34 -1.51
CA ALA A 63 7.28 -20.31 -1.42
C ALA A 63 7.44 -20.93 -0.02
N GLY A 64 6.61 -20.54 0.96
CA GLY A 64 6.76 -20.96 2.35
C GLY A 64 7.93 -20.28 3.07
N GLY A 65 8.31 -19.08 2.62
CA GLY A 65 9.34 -18.25 3.23
C GLY A 65 8.86 -17.54 4.49
N VAL A 66 9.72 -16.69 5.04
CA VAL A 66 9.51 -16.05 6.35
C VAL A 66 8.40 -15.00 6.35
N THR A 67 8.01 -14.52 5.17
CA THR A 67 6.96 -13.50 5.03
C THR A 67 5.63 -13.96 5.59
N GLU A 68 5.20 -15.20 5.34
CA GLU A 68 3.93 -15.72 5.87
C GLU A 68 3.91 -15.63 7.40
N THR A 69 4.95 -16.16 8.05
CA THR A 69 5.03 -16.19 9.52
C THR A 69 5.15 -14.79 10.12
N LEU A 70 5.94 -13.91 9.48
CA LEU A 70 6.09 -12.52 9.90
C LEU A 70 4.76 -11.77 9.91
N PHE A 71 3.98 -11.89 8.82
CA PHE A 71 2.70 -11.17 8.70
C PHE A 71 1.56 -11.82 9.48
N ARG A 72 1.62 -13.14 9.70
CA ARG A 72 0.68 -13.85 10.57
C ARG A 72 0.81 -13.40 12.02
N GLY A 73 2.04 -13.17 12.46
CA GLY A 73 2.31 -12.52 13.73
C GLY A 73 2.16 -13.42 14.97
N ASP A 74 1.99 -14.73 14.79
CA ASP A 74 1.77 -15.69 15.87
C ASP A 74 2.88 -15.66 16.95
N ASP A 75 4.12 -15.39 16.53
CA ASP A 75 5.31 -15.33 17.40
C ASP A 75 5.92 -13.92 17.51
N LEU A 76 5.20 -12.87 17.11
CA LEU A 76 5.72 -11.51 17.22
C LEU A 76 5.76 -11.04 18.67
N PRO A 77 6.86 -10.39 19.11
CA PRO A 77 6.91 -9.81 20.44
C PRO A 77 5.85 -8.71 20.58
N THR A 78 5.34 -8.53 21.80
CA THR A 78 4.46 -7.40 22.11
C THR A 78 5.15 -6.09 21.70
N GLY A 79 4.47 -5.30 20.86
CA GLY A 79 5.01 -4.05 20.33
C GLY A 79 5.39 -3.05 21.42
N LEU A 80 6.28 -2.12 21.05
CA LEU A 80 6.70 -1.05 21.95
C LEU A 80 5.49 -0.16 22.30
N VAL A 81 5.18 -0.04 23.59
CA VAL A 81 4.20 0.93 24.07
C VAL A 81 4.83 2.32 23.96
N VAL A 82 4.43 3.08 22.94
CA VAL A 82 4.78 4.50 22.83
C VAL A 82 3.74 5.28 23.63
N PRO A 83 4.12 5.95 24.73
CA PRO A 83 3.21 6.83 25.46
C PRO A 83 2.67 7.87 24.48
N ARG A 84 1.35 8.02 24.42
CA ARG A 84 0.77 9.16 23.69
C ARG A 84 1.16 10.41 24.45
N ASP A 85 1.79 11.36 23.77
CA ASP A 85 2.06 12.66 24.37
C ASP A 85 0.73 13.38 24.57
N GLU A 86 0.28 13.46 25.82
CA GLU A 86 -0.95 14.16 26.20
C GLU A 86 -0.80 15.69 26.01
N THR A 87 0.44 16.19 25.82
CA THR A 87 0.71 17.61 25.65
C THR A 87 0.39 18.16 24.25
N THR A 88 0.16 17.29 23.26
CA THR A 88 -0.37 17.69 21.95
C THR A 88 -1.88 17.50 21.94
N ALA A 89 -2.59 18.24 22.81
CA ALA A 89 -4.03 18.40 22.63
C ALA A 89 -4.25 18.98 21.22
N ARG A 90 -4.97 18.24 20.38
CA ARG A 90 -5.41 18.76 19.08
C ARG A 90 -6.20 20.04 19.38
N PRO A 91 -5.85 21.21 18.80
CA PRO A 91 -6.60 22.43 19.03
C PRO A 91 -8.08 22.19 18.69
N GLY A 92 -8.98 22.79 19.48
CA GLY A 92 -10.41 22.71 19.24
C GLY A 92 -10.77 23.26 17.85
N PRO A 93 -11.91 22.86 17.27
CA PRO A 93 -12.33 23.30 15.93
C PRO A 93 -12.39 24.84 15.78
N ASP A 94 -12.54 25.56 16.88
CA ASP A 94 -12.67 27.02 16.91
C ASP A 94 -11.32 27.76 16.93
N GLU A 95 -10.22 27.06 17.21
CA GLU A 95 -8.90 27.67 17.40
C GLU A 95 -8.07 27.73 16.10
N VAL A 96 -8.41 26.88 15.12
CA VAL A 96 -7.78 26.86 13.78
C VAL A 96 -8.63 27.61 12.75
N LEU A 97 -9.25 28.72 13.14
CA LEU A 97 -9.78 29.67 12.16
C LEU A 97 -8.70 30.70 11.82
N LEU A 98 -7.75 30.29 10.97
CA LEU A 98 -6.96 31.27 10.23
C LEU A 98 -7.95 32.16 9.46
N PRO A 99 -7.84 33.50 9.55
CA PRO A 99 -8.73 34.38 8.81
C PRO A 99 -8.60 34.04 7.32
N ARG A 100 -9.69 33.60 6.70
CA ARG A 100 -9.68 33.37 5.25
C ARG A 100 -9.51 34.73 4.57
N PRO A 101 -8.47 34.94 3.75
CA PRO A 101 -8.37 36.17 2.97
C PRO A 101 -9.62 36.29 2.10
N ARG A 102 -10.17 37.51 1.98
CA ARG A 102 -11.29 37.75 1.05
C ARG A 102 -10.82 37.37 -0.35
N MET A 103 -11.65 36.60 -1.05
CA MET A 103 -11.47 36.20 -2.44
C MET A 103 -11.32 37.47 -3.31
N GLY A 104 -10.08 37.89 -3.55
CA GLY A 104 -9.75 39.16 -4.18
C GLY A 104 -8.32 39.65 -3.92
N GLU A 105 -7.71 39.28 -2.78
CA GLU A 105 -6.34 39.71 -2.44
C GLU A 105 -5.24 38.77 -2.98
N LEU A 106 -5.61 37.61 -3.53
CA LEU A 106 -4.68 36.62 -4.05
C LEU A 106 -4.13 36.95 -5.44
N ASP A 107 -4.73 37.91 -6.16
CA ASP A 107 -4.31 38.31 -7.51
C ASP A 107 -3.18 39.36 -7.47
N GLU A 108 -3.10 40.19 -6.42
CA GLU A 108 -2.07 41.25 -6.32
C GLU A 108 -0.74 40.77 -5.72
N ARG A 109 -0.68 39.54 -5.18
CA ARG A 109 0.55 38.91 -4.62
C ARG A 109 1.25 38.00 -5.62
N ARG A 110 0.96 38.17 -6.92
CA ARG A 110 1.63 37.48 -8.03
C ARG A 110 1.84 38.47 -9.19
N SER A 111 2.46 39.61 -8.91
CA SER A 111 3.06 40.49 -9.92
C SER A 111 4.42 40.95 -9.43
#